data_AF-A0A1S1Z083-F1
#
_entry.id   AF-A0A1S1Z083-F1
#
_cell.length_a   1.000
_cell.length_b   1.000
_cell.length_c   1.000
_cell.angle_alpha   90.00
_cell.angle_beta   90.00
_cell.angle_gamma   90.00
#
_symmetry.space_group_name_H-M   'P 1'
#
loop_
_entity.id
_entity.type
_entity.pdbx_description
1 polymer ?
#
loop_
_entity_poly.entity_id
_entity_poly.type
_entity_poly.pdbx_seq_one_letter_code
_entity_poly.pdbx_strand_id
1 'polypeptide(L)'
;MDYVNKILFWISSGLMFPTVVALIVMFIISLVKLGENYQAFIQRVKQKKVIKPYIDQLKQTLVQPEFESSSLLMSSIMELFTFQDSLVRRERVIAEFEAKGRKSLSILKNLAKMGPVVGLMGTLIPMGPALVGLSSGDIASMANNMQMAFATTVVGLIIGGIGFILQNFQQRWFAEDYATLVFIVDLMQEENEKKKQPVLN
;
A
#
# COMPACT_ATOMS: atom_id res chain seq x y z
N MET A 1 45.25 -4.05 8.54
CA MET A 1 44.32 -3.54 7.50
C MET A 1 43.74 -4.67 6.65
N ASP A 2 44.52 -5.67 6.23
CA ASP A 2 44.03 -6.76 5.37
C ASP A 2 42.96 -7.66 5.98
N TYR A 3 43.00 -7.93 7.30
CA TYR A 3 41.97 -8.72 7.98
C TYR A 3 40.61 -8.04 7.98
N VAL A 4 40.57 -6.73 8.23
CA VAL A 4 39.32 -5.93 8.20
C VAL A 4 38.73 -5.93 6.79
N ASN A 5 39.56 -5.68 5.78
CA ASN A 5 39.13 -5.68 4.38
C ASN A 5 38.61 -7.06 3.93
N LYS A 6 39.26 -8.16 4.34
CA LYS A 6 38.81 -9.52 4.04
C LYS A 6 37.47 -9.85 4.70
N ILE A 7 37.26 -9.43 5.95
CA ILE A 7 35.99 -9.62 6.66
C ILE A 7 34.88 -8.82 5.98
N LEU A 8 35.12 -7.53 5.65
CA LEU A 8 34.15 -6.69 4.94
C LEU A 8 33.79 -7.26 3.56
N PHE A 9 34.79 -7.76 2.82
CA PHE A 9 34.57 -8.40 1.53
C PHE A 9 33.69 -9.65 1.65
N TRP A 10 33.99 -10.52 2.61
CA TRP A 10 33.18 -11.72 2.89
C TRP A 10 31.73 -11.38 3.25
N ILE A 11 31.53 -10.37 4.09
CA ILE A 11 30.19 -9.89 4.48
C ILE A 11 29.45 -9.36 3.25
N SER A 12 30.08 -8.50 2.45
CA SER A 12 29.47 -7.89 1.26
C SER A 12 29.12 -8.94 0.20
N SER A 13 30.06 -9.82 -0.16
CA SER A 13 29.83 -10.89 -1.13
C SER A 13 28.80 -11.91 -0.64
N GLY A 14 28.77 -12.21 0.67
CA GLY A 14 27.73 -13.06 1.26
C GLY A 14 26.34 -12.44 1.19
N LEU A 15 26.24 -11.11 1.23
CA LEU A 15 24.98 -10.37 1.14
C LEU A 15 24.40 -10.31 -0.29
N MET A 16 25.16 -10.70 -1.30
CA MET A 16 24.74 -10.70 -2.70
C MET A 16 23.52 -11.60 -2.94
N PHE A 17 23.61 -12.86 -2.51
CA PHE A 17 22.53 -13.83 -2.65
C PHE A 17 21.23 -13.38 -1.97
N PRO A 18 21.20 -13.00 -0.67
CA PRO A 18 19.97 -12.54 -0.04
C PRO A 18 19.41 -11.25 -0.66
N THR A 19 20.27 -10.35 -1.15
CA THR A 19 19.83 -9.13 -1.85
C THR A 19 19.08 -9.46 -3.13
N VAL A 20 19.62 -10.36 -3.97
CA VAL A 20 18.97 -10.79 -5.22
C VAL A 20 17.65 -11.51 -4.92
N VAL A 21 17.63 -12.41 -3.93
CA VAL A 21 16.40 -13.11 -3.51
C VAL A 21 15.34 -12.12 -3.01
N ALA A 22 15.71 -11.17 -2.15
CA ALA A 22 14.80 -10.14 -1.66
C ALA A 22 14.23 -9.30 -2.81
N LEU A 23 15.07 -8.91 -3.77
CA LEU A 23 14.67 -8.14 -4.94
C LEU A 23 13.65 -8.90 -5.80
N ILE A 24 13.87 -10.19 -6.06
CA ILE A 24 12.92 -11.05 -6.80
C ILE A 24 11.60 -11.18 -6.05
N VAL A 25 11.64 -11.41 -4.74
CA VAL A 25 10.42 -11.50 -3.91
C VAL A 25 9.65 -10.18 -3.94
N MET A 26 10.32 -9.05 -3.77
CA MET A 26 9.69 -7.73 -3.85
C MET A 26 9.11 -7.45 -5.24
N PHE A 27 9.78 -7.91 -6.30
CA PHE A 27 9.26 -7.81 -7.67
C PHE A 27 7.95 -8.57 -7.84
N ILE A 28 7.90 -9.84 -7.40
CA ILE A 28 6.67 -10.65 -7.44
C ILE A 28 5.56 -9.96 -6.63
N ILE A 29 5.85 -9.50 -5.42
CA ILE A 29 4.87 -8.77 -4.58
C ILE A 29 4.37 -7.52 -5.31
N SER A 30 5.24 -6.77 -5.99
CA SER A 30 4.83 -5.57 -6.72
C SER A 30 3.87 -5.88 -7.87
N LEU A 31 4.08 -7.00 -8.59
CA LEU A 31 3.19 -7.45 -9.66
C LEU A 31 1.84 -7.91 -9.11
N VAL A 32 1.83 -8.66 -8.01
CA VAL A 32 0.58 -9.07 -7.33
C VAL A 32 -0.22 -7.85 -6.90
N LYS A 33 0.43 -6.86 -6.26
CA LYS A 33 -0.23 -5.62 -5.82
C LYS A 33 -0.75 -4.78 -6.98
N LEU A 34 -0.06 -4.79 -8.11
CA LEU A 34 -0.52 -4.14 -9.34
C LEU A 34 -1.82 -4.79 -9.86
N GLY A 35 -1.88 -6.13 -9.87
CA GLY A 35 -3.07 -6.89 -10.24
C GLY A 35 -4.24 -6.66 -9.28
N GLU A 36 -4.01 -6.75 -7.97
CA GLU A 36 -5.03 -6.47 -6.94
C GLU A 36 -5.61 -5.06 -7.09
N ASN A 37 -4.77 -4.06 -7.35
CA ASN A 37 -5.21 -2.68 -7.50
C ASN A 37 -5.98 -2.46 -8.80
N TYR A 38 -5.66 -3.18 -9.88
CA TYR A 38 -6.44 -3.17 -11.12
C TYR A 38 -7.85 -3.73 -10.92
N GLN A 39 -7.97 -4.84 -10.18
CA GLN A 39 -9.26 -5.40 -9.80
C GLN A 39 -10.05 -4.41 -8.93
N ALA A 40 -9.40 -3.81 -7.93
CA ALA A 40 -10.02 -2.79 -7.07
C ALA A 40 -10.47 -1.56 -7.87
N PHE A 41 -9.72 -1.14 -8.88
CA PHE A 41 -10.09 -0.04 -9.77
C PHE A 41 -11.41 -0.32 -10.51
N ILE A 42 -11.53 -1.51 -11.14
CA ILE A 42 -12.75 -1.90 -11.85
C ILE A 42 -13.94 -1.97 -10.88
N GLN A 43 -13.75 -2.59 -9.72
CA GLN A 43 -14.80 -2.67 -8.70
C GLN A 43 -15.24 -1.28 -8.23
N ARG A 44 -14.30 -0.35 -8.02
CA ARG A 44 -14.60 1.01 -7.56
C ARG A 44 -15.37 1.83 -8.59
N VAL A 45 -15.08 1.66 -9.89
CA VAL A 45 -15.88 2.29 -10.95
C VAL A 45 -17.32 1.79 -10.94
N LYS A 46 -17.54 0.48 -10.71
CA LYS A 46 -18.89 -0.08 -10.55
C LYS A 46 -19.57 0.42 -9.26
N GLN A 47 -18.84 0.43 -8.14
CA GLN A 47 -19.35 0.86 -6.83
C GLN A 47 -19.70 2.34 -6.79
N LYS A 48 -18.95 3.22 -7.47
CA LYS A 48 -19.29 4.65 -7.54
C LYS A 48 -20.69 4.90 -8.12
N LYS A 49 -21.19 4.03 -9.01
CA LYS A 49 -22.56 4.12 -9.55
C LYS A 49 -23.64 3.79 -8.50
N VAL A 50 -23.31 3.00 -7.49
CA VAL A 50 -24.24 2.58 -6.42
C VAL A 50 -24.11 3.50 -5.19
N ILE A 51 -22.88 3.80 -4.78
CA ILE A 51 -22.61 4.60 -3.57
C ILE A 51 -23.01 6.05 -3.78
N LYS A 52 -22.74 6.66 -4.93
CA LYS A 52 -23.07 8.08 -5.17
C LYS A 52 -24.56 8.39 -4.99
N PRO A 53 -25.51 7.69 -5.64
CA PRO A 53 -26.93 7.93 -5.42
C PRO A 53 -27.37 7.60 -3.99
N TYR A 54 -26.79 6.58 -3.35
CA TYR A 54 -27.07 6.28 -1.94
C TYR A 54 -26.65 7.43 -1.02
N ILE A 55 -25.46 7.99 -1.19
CA ILE A 55 -24.99 9.16 -0.40
C ILE A 55 -25.86 10.39 -0.67
N ASP A 56 -26.29 10.60 -1.93
CA ASP A 56 -27.18 11.71 -2.27
C ASP A 56 -28.57 11.55 -1.65
N GLN A 57 -29.08 10.32 -1.53
CA GLN A 57 -30.30 10.00 -0.80
C GLN A 57 -30.12 10.17 0.72
N LEU A 58 -28.95 9.76 1.25
CA LEU A 58 -28.64 9.85 2.68
C LEU A 58 -28.61 11.29 3.21
N LYS A 59 -28.20 12.24 2.35
CA LYS A 59 -28.26 13.68 2.64
C LYS A 59 -29.67 14.19 2.91
N GLN A 60 -30.69 13.55 2.31
CA GLN A 60 -32.08 13.97 2.44
C GLN A 60 -32.81 13.21 3.53
N THR A 61 -32.52 11.92 3.68
CA THR A 61 -33.16 11.05 4.69
C THR A 61 -32.18 9.96 5.08
N LEU A 62 -32.09 9.64 6.37
CA LEU A 62 -31.28 8.52 6.83
C LEU A 62 -31.95 7.21 6.43
N VAL A 63 -31.37 6.54 5.44
CA VAL A 63 -31.86 5.29 4.86
C VAL A 63 -30.84 4.18 5.13
N GLN A 64 -31.34 3.02 5.55
CA GLN A 64 -30.49 1.87 5.75
C GLN A 64 -29.85 1.41 4.43
N PRO A 65 -28.59 0.99 4.44
CA PRO A 65 -27.92 0.49 3.24
C PRO A 65 -28.58 -0.80 2.73
N GLU A 66 -28.92 -0.86 1.43
CA GLU A 66 -29.52 -2.04 0.76
C GLU A 66 -28.56 -2.73 -0.23
N PHE A 67 -27.26 -2.41 -0.17
CA PHE A 67 -26.25 -2.97 -1.09
C PHE A 67 -25.46 -4.13 -0.48
N GLU A 68 -25.09 -5.13 -1.29
CA GLU A 68 -24.23 -6.24 -0.82
C GLU A 68 -22.83 -5.76 -0.42
N SER A 69 -22.25 -6.39 0.61
CA SER A 69 -20.93 -6.09 1.15
C SER A 69 -19.80 -6.55 0.21
N SER A 70 -19.59 -5.78 -0.87
CA SER A 70 -18.57 -6.06 -1.89
C SER A 70 -17.25 -5.29 -1.68
N SER A 71 -17.22 -4.36 -0.72
CA SER A 71 -16.00 -3.60 -0.37
C SER A 71 -15.91 -3.28 1.12
N LEU A 72 -14.69 -2.90 1.52
CA LEU A 72 -14.36 -2.49 2.89
C LEU A 72 -15.18 -1.26 3.34
N LEU A 73 -15.44 -0.32 2.42
CA LEU A 73 -16.33 0.81 2.68
C LEU A 73 -17.75 0.31 2.96
N MET A 74 -18.31 -0.53 2.08
CA MET A 74 -19.69 -1.01 2.20
C MET A 74 -19.90 -1.83 3.48
N SER A 75 -18.96 -2.69 3.85
CA SER A 75 -19.02 -3.44 5.11
C SER A 75 -18.99 -2.51 6.33
N SER A 76 -18.19 -1.44 6.27
CA SER A 76 -18.09 -0.47 7.37
C SER A 76 -19.36 0.37 7.49
N ILE A 77 -19.99 0.76 6.37
CA ILE A 77 -21.30 1.42 6.42
C ILE A 77 -22.34 0.49 7.06
N MET A 78 -22.45 -0.76 6.61
CA MET A 78 -23.38 -1.72 7.20
C MET A 78 -23.19 -1.85 8.72
N GLU A 79 -21.93 -1.97 9.16
CA GLU A 79 -21.60 -2.06 10.58
C GLU A 79 -21.99 -0.80 11.37
N LEU A 80 -21.83 0.40 10.79
CA LEU A 80 -22.29 1.66 11.41
C LEU A 80 -23.79 1.65 11.70
N PHE A 81 -24.61 1.11 10.78
CA PHE A 81 -26.07 1.06 10.93
C PHE A 81 -26.56 -0.07 11.86
N THR A 82 -25.74 -1.10 12.13
CA THR A 82 -26.07 -2.14 13.11
C THR A 82 -26.00 -1.67 14.57
N PHE A 83 -25.21 -0.62 14.85
CA PHE A 83 -24.99 -0.12 16.20
C PHE A 83 -25.55 1.31 16.35
N GLN A 84 -26.87 1.42 16.43
CA GLN A 84 -27.57 2.72 16.48
C GLN A 84 -27.32 3.50 17.79
N ASP A 85 -27.02 2.80 18.90
CA ASP A 85 -27.13 3.38 20.25
C ASP A 85 -25.85 3.94 20.89
N SER A 86 -24.64 3.74 20.34
CA SER A 86 -23.42 4.29 20.97
C SER A 86 -22.41 4.92 20.03
N LEU A 87 -22.08 6.19 20.31
CA LEU A 87 -21.05 6.97 19.61
C LEU A 87 -19.69 6.27 19.61
N VAL A 88 -19.31 5.73 20.77
CA VAL A 88 -18.06 4.97 20.98
C VAL A 88 -17.92 3.81 20.00
N ARG A 89 -19.02 3.12 19.68
CA ARG A 89 -18.98 1.98 18.76
C ARG A 89 -18.86 2.42 17.30
N ARG A 90 -19.42 3.58 16.91
CA ARG A 90 -19.22 4.17 15.58
C ARG A 90 -17.78 4.66 15.38
N GLU A 91 -17.21 5.32 16.38
CA GLU A 91 -15.80 5.73 16.37
C GLU A 91 -14.86 4.53 16.21
N ARG A 92 -15.16 3.41 16.87
CA ARG A 92 -14.41 2.17 16.71
C ARG A 92 -14.44 1.67 15.26
N VAL A 93 -15.59 1.69 14.58
CA VAL A 93 -15.70 1.26 13.17
C VAL A 93 -14.83 2.13 12.26
N ILE A 94 -14.85 3.46 12.46
CA ILE A 94 -13.97 4.38 11.73
C ILE A 94 -12.49 4.07 12.00
N ALA A 95 -12.12 3.85 13.27
CA ALA A 95 -10.74 3.54 13.64
C ALA A 95 -10.26 2.20 13.03
N GLU A 96 -11.12 1.18 12.99
CA GLU A 96 -10.80 -0.09 12.35
C GLU A 96 -10.69 0.03 10.82
N PHE A 97 -11.55 0.82 10.19
CA PHE A 97 -11.43 1.17 8.76
C PHE A 97 -10.09 1.86 8.47
N GLU A 98 -9.73 2.83 9.31
CA GLU A 98 -8.48 3.57 9.17
C GLU A 98 -7.25 2.67 9.33
N ALA A 99 -7.23 1.82 10.35
CA ALA A 99 -6.15 0.88 10.60
C ALA A 99 -5.95 -0.08 9.40
N LYS A 100 -7.05 -0.61 8.84
CA LYS A 100 -7.01 -1.48 7.66
C LYS A 100 -6.45 -0.74 6.43
N GLY A 101 -6.91 0.49 6.18
CA GLY A 101 -6.42 1.32 5.08
C GLY A 101 -4.93 1.66 5.19
N ARG A 102 -4.48 2.08 6.39
CA ARG A 102 -3.07 2.37 6.66
C ARG A 102 -2.17 1.15 6.46
N LYS A 103 -2.63 -0.04 6.86
CA LYS A 103 -1.89 -1.30 6.66
C LYS A 103 -1.66 -1.60 5.17
N SER A 104 -2.68 -1.43 4.32
CA SER A 104 -2.55 -1.62 2.87
C SER A 104 -1.55 -0.65 2.25
N LEU A 105 -1.67 0.64 2.60
CA LEU A 105 -0.76 1.69 2.12
C LEU A 105 0.69 1.47 2.57
N SER A 106 0.90 0.90 3.76
CA SER A 106 2.24 0.63 4.27
C SER A 106 3.03 -0.32 3.38
N ILE A 107 2.38 -1.33 2.78
CA ILE A 107 3.06 -2.28 1.90
C ILE A 107 3.54 -1.56 0.63
N LEU A 108 2.68 -0.76 0.01
CA LEU A 108 3.02 0.01 -1.19
C LEU A 108 4.13 1.04 -0.93
N LYS A 109 4.06 1.72 0.22
CA LYS A 109 5.11 2.64 0.67
C LYS A 109 6.45 1.93 0.89
N ASN A 110 6.43 0.72 1.43
CA ASN A 110 7.64 -0.08 1.60
C ASN A 110 8.23 -0.49 0.25
N LEU A 111 7.42 -0.92 -0.71
CA LEU A 111 7.89 -1.20 -2.08
C LEU A 111 8.52 0.05 -2.72
N ALA A 112 7.84 1.19 -2.60
CA ALA A 112 8.29 2.47 -3.16
C ALA A 112 9.68 2.90 -2.64
N LYS A 113 9.93 2.68 -1.34
CA LYS A 113 11.17 3.09 -0.69
C LYS A 113 12.27 2.04 -0.77
N MET A 114 11.93 0.78 -0.51
CA MET A 114 12.92 -0.29 -0.37
C MET A 114 13.30 -0.88 -1.72
N GLY A 115 12.43 -0.86 -2.74
CA GLY A 115 12.76 -1.34 -4.08
C GLY A 115 14.05 -0.71 -4.65
N PRO A 116 14.13 0.63 -4.72
CA PRO A 116 15.34 1.32 -5.18
C PRO A 116 16.55 1.08 -4.28
N VAL A 117 16.36 1.00 -2.96
CA VAL A 117 17.46 0.77 -2.00
C VAL A 117 18.07 -0.61 -2.18
N VAL A 118 17.25 -1.66 -2.30
CA VAL A 118 17.71 -3.04 -2.54
C VAL A 118 18.33 -3.16 -3.94
N GLY A 119 17.78 -2.49 -4.96
CA GLY A 119 18.37 -2.43 -6.29
C GLY A 119 19.74 -1.74 -6.33
N LEU A 120 19.92 -0.68 -5.54
CA LEU A 120 21.20 0.00 -5.37
C LEU A 120 22.22 -0.89 -4.63
N MET A 121 21.81 -1.63 -3.60
CA MET A 121 22.69 -2.62 -2.98
C MET A 121 23.12 -3.70 -3.99
N GLY A 122 22.20 -4.11 -4.87
CA GLY A 122 22.47 -5.04 -5.96
C GLY A 122 23.53 -4.56 -6.96
N THR A 123 23.79 -3.24 -7.09
CA THR A 123 24.92 -2.73 -7.89
C THR A 123 26.20 -2.61 -7.10
N LEU A 124 26.12 -2.11 -5.86
CA LEU A 124 27.31 -1.81 -5.06
C LEU A 124 28.05 -3.06 -4.60
N ILE A 125 27.35 -4.18 -4.38
CA ILE A 125 27.95 -5.45 -3.96
C ILE A 125 28.86 -6.06 -5.05
N PRO A 126 28.38 -6.30 -6.29
CA PRO A 126 29.20 -6.89 -7.37
C PRO A 126 30.25 -5.92 -7.94
N MET A 127 30.16 -4.60 -7.69
CA MET A 127 31.17 -3.64 -8.13
C MET A 127 32.58 -3.94 -7.57
N GLY A 128 32.68 -4.45 -6.33
CA GLY A 128 33.96 -4.84 -5.75
C GLY A 128 34.68 -5.92 -6.58
N PRO A 129 34.07 -7.11 -6.76
CA PRO A 129 34.61 -8.16 -7.63
C PRO A 129 34.86 -7.69 -9.07
N ALA A 130 33.99 -6.85 -9.65
CA ALA A 130 34.15 -6.36 -11.01
C ALA A 130 35.43 -5.50 -11.19
N LEU A 131 35.74 -4.62 -10.23
CA LEU A 131 36.95 -3.79 -10.26
C LEU A 131 38.22 -4.63 -10.06
N VAL A 132 38.16 -5.69 -9.24
CA VAL A 132 39.28 -6.64 -9.09
C VAL A 132 39.52 -7.41 -10.40
N GLY A 133 38.45 -7.88 -11.06
CA GLY A 133 38.54 -8.52 -12.38
C GLY A 133 39.16 -7.60 -13.43
N LEU A 134 38.75 -6.32 -13.46
CA LEU A 134 39.34 -5.31 -14.33
C LEU A 134 40.84 -5.11 -14.06
N SER A 135 41.25 -5.01 -12.79
CA SER A 135 42.68 -4.86 -12.43
C SER A 135 43.54 -6.07 -12.83
N SER A 136 42.90 -7.23 -13.00
CA SER A 136 43.56 -8.49 -13.40
C SER A 136 43.51 -8.74 -14.92
N GLY A 137 42.89 -7.85 -15.70
CA GLY A 137 42.71 -8.00 -17.14
C GLY A 137 41.58 -8.95 -17.57
N ASP A 138 40.75 -9.43 -16.63
CA ASP A 138 39.62 -10.32 -16.91
C ASP A 138 38.34 -9.50 -17.22
N ILE A 139 38.24 -9.10 -18.48
CA ILE A 139 37.11 -8.29 -19.00
C ILE A 139 35.82 -9.11 -19.02
N ALA A 140 35.88 -10.43 -19.18
CA ALA A 140 34.69 -11.28 -19.23
C ALA A 140 34.01 -11.37 -17.86
N SER A 141 34.78 -11.61 -16.80
CA SER A 141 34.27 -11.61 -15.42
C SER A 141 33.77 -10.22 -15.00
N MET A 142 34.45 -9.16 -15.42
CA MET A 142 33.99 -7.78 -15.21
C MET A 142 32.60 -7.56 -15.86
N ALA A 143 32.44 -7.92 -17.14
CA ALA A 143 31.20 -7.71 -17.87
C ALA A 143 30.00 -8.45 -17.24
N ASN A 144 30.20 -9.72 -16.83
CA ASN A 144 29.15 -10.51 -16.20
C ASN A 144 28.66 -9.91 -14.86
N ASN A 145 29.59 -9.50 -13.99
CA ASN A 145 29.25 -8.86 -12.72
C ASN A 145 28.53 -7.52 -12.93
N MET A 146 28.94 -6.77 -13.95
CA MET A 146 28.34 -5.47 -14.27
C MET A 146 26.94 -5.59 -14.91
N GLN A 147 26.70 -6.63 -15.72
CA GLN A 147 25.38 -6.91 -16.26
C GLN A 147 24.37 -7.19 -15.15
N MET A 148 24.75 -8.03 -14.17
CA MET A 148 23.90 -8.30 -13.01
C MET A 148 23.65 -7.03 -12.22
N ALA A 149 24.69 -6.23 -11.96
CA ALA A 149 24.57 -4.95 -11.26
C ALA A 149 23.49 -4.08 -11.92
N PHE A 150 23.60 -3.81 -13.22
CA PHE A 150 22.63 -2.97 -13.92
C PHE A 150 21.21 -3.54 -13.89
N ALA A 151 21.06 -4.85 -14.09
CA ALA A 151 19.76 -5.51 -14.06
C ALA A 151 19.06 -5.32 -12.69
N THR A 152 19.79 -5.46 -11.58
CA THR A 152 19.21 -5.30 -10.24
C THR A 152 18.71 -3.87 -9.98
N THR A 153 19.40 -2.85 -10.48
CA THR A 153 18.92 -1.45 -10.37
C THR A 153 17.68 -1.21 -11.21
N VAL A 154 17.64 -1.68 -12.46
CA VAL A 154 16.45 -1.53 -13.31
C VAL A 154 15.23 -2.14 -12.63
N VAL A 155 15.36 -3.37 -12.11
CA VAL A 155 14.27 -4.05 -11.40
C VAL A 155 13.91 -3.32 -10.10
N GLY A 156 14.90 -2.86 -9.32
CA GLY A 156 14.67 -2.10 -8.09
C GLY A 156 13.89 -0.80 -8.33
N LEU A 157 14.21 -0.08 -9.41
CA LEU A 157 13.48 1.12 -9.82
C LEU A 157 12.05 0.81 -10.27
N ILE A 158 11.83 -0.30 -10.99
CA ILE A 158 10.48 -0.73 -11.39
C ILE A 158 9.63 -1.04 -10.15
N ILE A 159 10.17 -1.78 -9.16
CA ILE A 159 9.50 -2.05 -7.89
C ILE A 159 9.11 -0.75 -7.19
N GLY A 160 10.07 0.19 -7.11
CA GLY A 160 9.85 1.50 -6.52
C GLY A 160 8.77 2.31 -7.23
N GLY A 161 8.82 2.34 -8.56
CA GLY A 161 7.86 3.05 -9.40
C GLY A 161 6.44 2.48 -9.27
N ILE A 162 6.28 1.16 -9.31
CA ILE A 162 4.99 0.49 -9.09
C ILE A 162 4.47 0.84 -7.69
N GLY A 163 5.29 0.67 -6.65
CA GLY A 163 4.92 1.00 -5.28
C GLY A 163 4.43 2.44 -5.13
N PHE A 164 5.16 3.40 -5.72
CA PHE A 164 4.83 4.83 -5.66
C PHE A 164 3.52 5.15 -6.39
N ILE A 165 3.34 4.66 -7.61
CA ILE A 165 2.13 4.92 -8.40
C ILE A 165 0.89 4.35 -7.69
N LEU A 166 0.96 3.09 -7.26
CA LEU A 166 -0.14 2.44 -6.56
C LEU A 166 -0.45 3.13 -5.23
N GLN A 167 0.58 3.53 -4.48
CA GLN A 167 0.41 4.26 -3.22
C GLN A 167 -0.38 5.55 -3.44
N ASN A 168 -0.05 6.35 -4.45
CA ASN A 168 -0.75 7.61 -4.74
C ASN A 168 -2.23 7.39 -5.07
N PHE A 169 -2.54 6.37 -5.89
CA PHE A 169 -3.93 6.06 -6.23
C PHE A 169 -4.72 5.59 -5.01
N GLN A 170 -4.19 4.61 -4.24
CA GLN A 170 -4.87 4.09 -3.06
C GLN A 170 -5.01 5.15 -1.97
N GLN A 171 -4.04 6.04 -1.80
CA GLN A 171 -4.11 7.10 -0.80
C GLN A 171 -5.25 8.08 -1.11
N ARG A 172 -5.42 8.46 -2.37
CA ARG A 172 -6.53 9.31 -2.79
C ARG A 172 -7.88 8.64 -2.56
N TRP A 173 -7.97 7.35 -2.86
CA TRP A 173 -9.21 6.59 -2.67
C TRP A 173 -9.57 6.41 -1.20
N PHE A 174 -8.59 6.05 -0.38
CA PHE A 174 -8.77 5.93 1.06
C PHE A 174 -9.21 7.25 1.71
N ALA A 175 -8.67 8.39 1.26
CA ALA A 175 -9.10 9.71 1.74
C ALA A 175 -10.57 10.01 1.37
N GLU A 176 -10.99 9.71 0.14
CA GLU A 176 -12.40 9.85 -0.31
C GLU A 176 -13.34 8.96 0.54
N ASP A 177 -12.96 7.71 0.75
CA ASP A 177 -13.76 6.72 1.47
C ASP A 177 -13.87 7.06 2.96
N TYR A 178 -12.76 7.49 3.58
CA TYR A 178 -12.73 7.95 4.97
C TYR A 178 -13.62 9.19 5.18
N ALA A 179 -13.52 10.20 4.30
CA ALA A 179 -14.37 11.38 4.38
C ALA A 179 -15.86 11.04 4.26
N THR A 180 -16.20 10.04 3.42
CA THR A 180 -17.57 9.54 3.28
C THR A 180 -18.07 8.88 4.57
N LEU A 181 -17.24 8.08 5.24
CA LEU A 181 -17.61 7.43 6.50
C LEU A 181 -17.82 8.44 7.63
N VAL A 182 -16.93 9.43 7.76
CA VAL A 182 -17.08 10.52 8.74
C VAL A 182 -18.38 11.27 8.52
N PHE A 183 -18.67 11.64 7.27
CA PHE A 183 -19.92 12.31 6.91
C PHE A 183 -21.17 11.50 7.31
N ILE A 184 -21.18 10.18 7.09
CA ILE A 184 -22.30 9.31 7.49
C ILE A 184 -22.45 9.31 9.01
N VAL A 185 -21.36 9.19 9.75
CA VAL A 185 -21.40 9.18 11.21
C VAL A 185 -21.95 10.50 11.75
N ASP A 186 -21.51 11.64 11.22
CA ASP A 186 -21.98 12.98 11.60
C ASP A 186 -23.49 13.12 11.33
N LEU A 187 -23.98 12.70 10.16
CA LEU A 187 -25.41 12.70 9.85
C LEU A 187 -26.21 11.84 10.84
N MET A 188 -25.73 10.64 11.15
CA MET A 188 -26.37 9.74 12.11
C MET A 188 -26.30 10.30 13.55
N GLN A 189 -25.37 11.19 13.86
CA GLN A 189 -25.31 11.87 15.16
C GLN A 189 -26.38 12.98 15.21
N GLU A 190 -26.45 13.83 14.20
CA GLU A 190 -27.47 14.90 14.12
C GLU A 190 -28.89 14.35 14.23
N GLU A 191 -29.19 13.23 13.59
CA GLU A 191 -30.53 12.63 13.66
C GLU A 191 -30.83 12.03 15.04
N ASN A 192 -29.83 11.43 15.68
CA ASN A 192 -29.95 10.92 17.05
C ASN A 192 -30.17 12.06 18.06
N GLU A 193 -29.54 13.22 17.86
CA GLU A 193 -29.77 14.40 18.68
C GLU A 193 -31.17 14.97 18.47
N LYS A 194 -31.63 15.08 17.21
CA LYS A 194 -33.02 15.48 16.89
C LYS A 194 -34.06 14.54 17.52
N LYS A 195 -33.80 13.23 17.51
CA LYS A 195 -34.66 12.20 18.16
C LYS A 195 -34.65 12.28 19.69
N LYS A 196 -33.60 12.84 20.32
CA LYS A 196 -33.55 13.05 21.78
C LYS A 196 -34.24 14.34 22.26
N GLN A 197 -34.48 15.30 21.36
CA GLN A 197 -35.13 16.58 21.67
C GLN A 197 -36.69 16.65 21.62
N PRO A 198 -37.51 15.61 21.32
CA PRO A 198 -38.92 15.83 21.02
C PRO A 198 -39.88 15.88 22.22
N VAL A 199 -39.43 15.97 23.48
CA VAL A 199 -40.36 16.10 24.64
C VAL A 199 -39.85 17.12 25.67
N LEU A 200 -39.93 18.39 25.33
CA LEU A 200 -40.00 19.50 26.28
C LEU A 200 -40.81 20.62 25.63
N ASN A 201 -42.12 20.40 25.52
CA ASN A 201 -43.17 21.42 25.42
C ASN A 201 -44.53 20.75 25.68
#